data_AF-K2AKT3-F1
#
_entry.id   AF-K2AKT3-F1
#
_cell.length_a   1.000
_cell.length_b   1.000
_cell.length_c   1.000
_cell.angle_alpha   90.00
_cell.angle_beta   90.00
_cell.angle_gamma   90.00
#
_symmetry.space_group_name_H-M   'P 1'
#
loop_
_entity.id
_entity.type
_entity.pdbx_description
1 polymer ?
#
loop_
_entity_poly.entity_id
_entity_poly.type
_entity_poly.pdbx_seq_one_letter_code
_entity_poly.pdbx_strand_id
1 'polypeptide(L)' 'MKKCSICKETYSNSDNYCWNDGSKLKKSIDPKCPGCGIMKIGKFCRNCGIELKNRRKNEARG' A
#
# COMPACT_ATOMS: atom_id res chain seq x y z
N MET A 1 7.42 2.26 -2.14
CA MET A 1 7.59 1.46 -3.37
C MET A 1 6.23 0.98 -3.80
N LYS A 2 6.04 0.82 -5.11
CA LYS A 2 4.82 0.25 -5.71
C LYS A 2 5.17 -1.14 -6.25
N LYS A 3 4.21 -2.04 -6.37
CA LYS A 3 4.43 -3.37 -6.93
C LYS A 3 3.46 -3.60 -8.08
N CYS A 4 3.96 -4.07 -9.21
CA CYS A 4 3.09 -4.46 -10.31
C CYS A 4 2.34 -5.75 -9.94
N SER A 5 1.03 -5.78 -10.16
CA SER A 5 0.21 -6.97 -9.89
C SER A 5 0.46 -8.10 -10.89
N ILE A 6 0.97 -7.79 -12.09
CA ILE A 6 1.19 -8.74 -13.18
C ILE A 6 2.60 -9.33 -13.09
N CYS A 7 3.63 -8.51 -13.35
CA CYS A 7 5.02 -8.99 -13.37
C CYS A 7 5.65 -9.14 -11.97
N LYS A 8 4.97 -8.67 -10.90
CA LYS A 8 5.44 -8.71 -9.50
C LYS A 8 6.74 -7.93 -9.22
N GLU A 9 7.25 -7.17 -10.18
CA GLU A 9 8.39 -6.25 -10.01
C GLU A 9 8.02 -5.09 -9.08
N THR A 10 9.04 -4.58 -8.38
CA THR A 10 8.91 -3.46 -7.43
C THR A 10 9.49 -2.20 -8.04
N TYR A 11 8.71 -1.13 -8.01
CA TYR A 11 9.03 0.16 -8.62
C TYR A 11 9.08 1.27 -7.56
N SER A 12 9.68 2.41 -7.92
CA SER A 12 9.73 3.57 -7.05
C SER A 12 8.32 4.15 -6.82
N ASN A 13 8.20 5.02 -5.82
CA ASN A 13 6.91 5.69 -5.58
C ASN A 13 6.56 6.71 -6.68
N SER A 14 7.57 7.23 -7.38
CA SER A 14 7.42 8.19 -8.48
C SER A 14 6.87 7.53 -9.74
N ASP A 15 7.16 6.25 -9.96
CA ASP A 15 6.68 5.51 -11.13
C ASP A 15 5.17 5.27 -11.04
N ASN A 16 4.43 5.58 -12.11
CA ASN A 16 2.99 5.38 -12.15
C ASN A 16 2.56 4.15 -12.96
N TYR A 17 3.45 3.64 -13.82
CA TYR A 17 3.20 2.55 -14.74
C TYR A 17 4.36 1.56 -14.74
N CYS A 18 4.05 0.28 -14.92
CA CYS A 18 5.03 -0.77 -15.11
C CYS A 18 5.64 -0.63 -16.50
N TRP A 19 6.97 -0.54 -16.61
CA TRP A 19 7.63 -0.44 -17.92
C TRP A 19 7.63 -1.76 -18.70
N ASN A 20 7.35 -2.89 -18.04
CA ASN A 20 7.33 -4.20 -18.68
C ASN A 20 5.98 -4.55 -19.32
N ASP A 21 4.87 -4.11 -18.72
CA ASP A 21 3.52 -4.50 -19.19
C ASP A 21 2.53 -3.32 -19.34
N GLY A 22 2.91 -2.11 -18.93
CA GLY A 22 2.07 -0.92 -19.03
C GLY A 22 1.01 -0.77 -17.93
N SER A 23 0.83 -1.76 -17.04
CA SER A 23 -0.15 -1.67 -15.95
C SER A 23 0.13 -0.54 -14.98
N LYS A 24 -0.95 0.05 -14.47
CA LYS A 24 -0.89 1.08 -13.42
C LYS A 24 -0.33 0.49 -12.12
N LEU A 25 0.74 1.09 -11.61
CA LEU A 25 1.40 0.67 -10.39
C LEU A 25 0.61 1.14 -9.17
N LYS A 26 0.16 0.18 -8.35
CA LYS A 26 -0.50 0.48 -7.08
C LYS A 26 0.53 0.56 -5.96
N LYS A 27 0.30 1.48 -5.01
CA LYS A 27 1.11 1.59 -3.80
C LYS A 27 1.04 0.29 -3.04
N SER A 28 2.21 -0.31 -2.80
CA SER A 28 2.31 -1.45 -1.89
C SER A 28 1.99 -0.91 -0.50
N ILE A 29 0.75 -1.12 -0.06
CA ILE A 29 0.40 -0.90 1.33
C ILE A 29 0.98 -2.08 2.07
N ASP A 30 2.03 -1.81 2.85
CA ASP A 30 2.62 -2.83 3.70
C ASP A 30 1.51 -3.36 4.62
N PRO A 31 1.20 -4.67 4.53
CA PRO A 31 0.11 -5.24 5.29
C PRO A 31 0.51 -5.39 6.75
N LYS A 32 1.61 -4.81 7.25
CA LYS A 32 2.07 -4.93 8.64
C LYS A 32 1.89 -3.65 9.44
N CYS A 33 1.37 -3.77 10.66
CA CYS A 33 1.23 -2.66 11.60
C CYS A 33 2.61 -2.06 11.89
N PRO A 34 2.81 -0.74 11.73
CA PRO A 34 4.11 -0.12 11.98
C PRO A 34 4.55 -0.20 13.46
N GLY A 35 3.61 -0.36 14.40
CA GLY A 35 3.93 -0.44 15.83
C GLY A 35 4.30 -1.83 16.34
N CYS A 36 3.86 -2.90 15.68
CA CYS A 36 4.12 -4.28 16.15
C CYS A 36 4.45 -5.31 15.07
N GLY A 37 4.49 -4.91 13.80
CA GLY A 37 4.78 -5.81 12.69
C GLY A 37 3.69 -6.83 12.36
N ILE A 38 2.61 -6.92 13.15
CA ILE A 38 1.49 -7.85 12.93
C ILE A 38 0.67 -7.42 11.72
N MET A 39 0.15 -8.39 10.97
CA MET A 39 -0.68 -8.12 9.80
C MET A 39 -1.87 -7.22 10.13
N LYS A 40 -2.04 -6.15 9.36
CA LYS A 40 -3.12 -5.17 9.38
C LYS A 40 -4.41 -5.87 8.96
N ILE A 41 -5.25 -6.18 9.94
CA ILE A 41 -6.61 -6.68 9.73
C ILE A 41 -7.56 -5.58 10.19
N GLY A 42 -8.11 -4.82 9.24
CA GLY A 42 -9.04 -3.72 9.51
C GLY A 42 -8.38 -2.34 9.71
N LYS A 43 -9.15 -1.36 10.19
CA LYS A 43 -8.72 0.03 10.40
C LYS A 43 -7.86 0.24 11.65
N PHE A 44 -7.91 -0.68 12.61
CA PHE A 44 -7.20 -0.57 13.87
C PHE A 44 -6.39 -1.85 14.10
N CYS A 45 -5.17 -1.71 14.63
CA CYS A 45 -4.39 -2.86 15.04
C CYS A 45 -4.93 -3.40 16.36
N ARG A 46 -5.52 -4.60 16.37
CA ARG A 46 -6.04 -5.22 17.61
C ARG A 46 -4.97 -5.42 18.69
N ASN A 47 -3.70 -5.55 18.31
CA ASN A 47 -2.61 -5.78 19.25
C ASN A 47 -2.09 -4.50 19.92
N CYS A 48 -2.16 -3.35 19.24
CA CYS A 48 -1.55 -2.11 19.73
C CYS A 48 -2.53 -0.94 19.85
N GLY A 49 -3.78 -1.10 19.43
CA GLY A 49 -4.78 -0.03 19.38
C GLY A 49 -4.50 1.07 18.35
N ILE A 50 -3.34 1.03 17.67
CA ILE A 50 -2.94 2.06 16.70
C ILE A 50 -3.90 2.05 15.52
N GLU A 51 -4.38 3.24 15.13
CA GLU A 51 -5.11 3.42 13.88
C GLU A 51 -4.17 3.11 12.71
N LEU A 52 -4.47 2.00 12.05
CA LEU A 52 -3.82 1.61 10.82
C LEU A 52 -4.39 2.51 9.74
N LYS A 53 -3.73 3.67 9.51
CA LYS A 53 -4.07 4.57 8.41
C LYS A 53 -4.19 3.75 7.14
N ASN A 54 -5.42 3.44 6.76
CA ASN A 54 -5.73 2.83 5.50
C ASN A 54 -5.39 3.94 4.50
N ARG A 55 -4.23 3.87 3.85
CA ARG A 55 -3.79 4.84 2.84
C ARG A 55 -4.64 4.73 1.56
N ARG A 56 -5.92 4.40 1.67
CA ARG A 56 -6.96 4.79 0.71
C ARG A 56 -7.47 6.17 1.12
N LYS A 57 -6.63 7.18 0.97
CA LYS A 57 -7.07 8.57 0.78
C LYS A 57 -6.31 9.13 -0.42
N ASN A 58 -6.82 8.76 -1.58
CA ASN A 58 -7.07 9.59 -2.75
C ASN A 58 -8.41 9.02 -3.22
N GLU A 59 -9.54 9.73 -3.32
CA GLU A 59 -9.84 11.15 -3.50
C GLU A 59 -11.19 11.46 -2.82
N ALA A 60 -11.36 12.67 -2.26
CA ALA A 60 -12.64 13.42 -2.19
C ALA A 60 -12.45 14.69 -1.34
N ARG A 61 -12.89 15.84 -1.89
CA ARG A 61 -12.66 17.25 -1.49
C ARG A 61 -11.35 17.78 -2.07
N GLY A 62 -11.35 18.66 -3.07
CA GLY A 62 -12.36 19.53 -3.66
C GLY A 62 -11.59 20.67 -4.28
#